data_AF-K1J8D9-F1
#
_entry.id   AF-K1J8D9-F1
#
_cell.length_a   1.000
_cell.length_b   1.000
_cell.length_c   1.000
_cell.angle_alpha   90.00
_cell.angle_beta   90.00
_cell.angle_gamma   90.00
#
_symmetry.space_group_name_H-M   'P 1'
#
loop_
_entity.id
_entity.type
_entity.pdbx_description
1 polymer ?
#
loop_
_entity_poly.entity_id
_entity_poly.type
_entity_poly.pdbx_seq_one_letter_code
_entity_poly.pdbx_strand_id
1 'polypeptide(L)'
;MPQRGFTLLELLVVLVLVGMIAGMVGPRFIDLAERLRHRNEWQTLQQRINGFPMEVQLTGHPMTLHEMPLTLPAGWQLKTERPVRYLPNGVCLGGQLQLLQGDEVKRRIALTPPYCQWEGRAW
;
A
#
# COMPACT_ATOMS: atom_id res chain seq x y z
N MET A 1 -7.74 -55.93 -22.02
CA MET A 1 -8.44 -54.70 -21.59
C MET A 1 -8.21 -53.66 -22.68
N PRO A 2 -9.25 -53.18 -23.40
CA PRO A 2 -9.04 -52.20 -24.48
C PRO A 2 -8.57 -50.87 -23.89
N GLN A 3 -7.40 -50.40 -24.34
CA GLN A 3 -6.89 -49.07 -24.04
C GLN A 3 -7.71 -48.05 -24.85
N ARG A 4 -8.50 -47.22 -24.17
CA ARG A 4 -9.22 -46.11 -24.81
C ARG A 4 -8.19 -45.03 -25.16
N GLY A 5 -7.89 -44.87 -26.45
CA GLY A 5 -7.05 -43.79 -26.96
C GLY A 5 -7.86 -42.52 -27.16
N PHE A 6 -7.25 -41.37 -26.88
CA PHE A 6 -7.84 -40.06 -27.16
C PHE A 6 -7.85 -39.81 -28.68
N THR A 7 -8.96 -39.29 -29.22
CA THR A 7 -9.04 -38.89 -30.62
C THR A 7 -8.46 -37.49 -30.82
N LEU A 8 -7.92 -37.20 -32.01
CA LEU A 8 -7.45 -35.84 -32.35
C LEU A 8 -8.55 -34.78 -32.22
N LEU A 9 -9.79 -35.14 -32.56
CA LEU A 9 -10.94 -34.26 -32.45
C LEU A 9 -11.29 -33.95 -30.99
N GLU A 10 -11.21 -34.95 -30.10
CA GLU A 10 -11.43 -34.76 -28.66
C GLU A 10 -10.40 -33.80 -28.06
N LEU A 11 -9.13 -33.96 -28.40
CA LEU A 11 -8.08 -33.03 -27.96
C LEU A 11 -8.29 -31.61 -28.49
N LEU A 12 -8.73 -31.45 -29.73
CA LEU A 12 -9.04 -30.12 -30.30
C LEU A 12 -10.20 -29.46 -29.54
N VAL A 13 -11.27 -30.19 -29.26
CA VAL A 13 -12.42 -29.66 -28.50
C VAL A 13 -12.00 -29.26 -27.08
N VAL A 14 -11.20 -30.07 -26.41
CA VAL A 14 -10.67 -29.75 -25.06
C VAL A 14 -9.83 -28.46 -25.09
N LEU A 15 -8.94 -28.30 -26.07
CA LEU A 15 -8.11 -27.10 -26.19
C LEU A 15 -8.96 -25.85 -26.47
N VAL A 16 -9.99 -25.96 -27.31
CA VAL A 16 -10.94 -24.86 -27.57
C VAL A 16 -11.72 -24.49 -26.31
N LEU A 17 -12.23 -25.48 -25.56
CA LEU A 17 -12.95 -25.23 -24.31
C LEU A 17 -12.05 -24.60 -23.24
N VAL A 18 -10.84 -25.11 -23.05
CA VAL A 18 -9.85 -24.54 -22.12
C VAL A 18 -9.48 -23.12 -22.52
N GLY A 19 -9.26 -22.86 -23.81
CA GLY A 19 -8.97 -21.52 -24.32
C GLY A 19 -10.10 -20.53 -24.07
N MET A 20 -11.35 -20.96 -24.28
CA MET A 20 -12.53 -20.13 -24.01
C MET A 20 -12.68 -19.81 -22.52
N ILE A 21 -12.50 -20.80 -21.64
CA ILE A 21 -12.56 -20.61 -20.19
C ILE A 21 -11.42 -19.69 -19.72
N ALA A 22 -10.19 -19.92 -20.20
CA ALA A 22 -9.04 -19.09 -19.85
C ALA A 22 -9.23 -17.63 -20.28
N GLY A 23 -9.79 -17.39 -21.47
CA GLY A 23 -10.12 -16.04 -21.96
C GLY A 23 -11.17 -15.32 -21.09
N MET A 24 -12.13 -16.05 -20.53
CA MET A 24 -13.15 -15.48 -19.63
C MET A 24 -12.62 -15.20 -18.22
N VAL A 25 -11.75 -16.08 -17.69
CA VAL A 25 -11.26 -15.97 -16.30
C VAL A 25 -10.06 -15.03 -16.17
N GLY A 26 -9.22 -14.92 -17.20
CA GLY A 26 -8.03 -14.06 -17.26
C GLY A 26 -8.19 -12.64 -16.67
N PRO A 27 -9.18 -11.83 -17.10
CA PRO A 27 -9.31 -10.44 -16.63
C PRO A 27 -9.53 -10.32 -15.11
N ARG A 28 -10.21 -11.30 -14.49
CA ARG A 28 -10.45 -11.26 -13.03
C ARG A 28 -9.18 -11.39 -12.19
N PHE A 29 -8.15 -12.07 -12.71
CA PHE A 29 -6.86 -12.19 -12.03
C PHE A 29 -6.09 -10.87 -12.07
N ILE A 30 -6.22 -10.09 -13.15
CA ILE A 30 -5.58 -8.77 -13.28
C ILE A 30 -6.20 -7.79 -12.28
N ASP A 31 -7.53 -7.75 -12.21
CA ASP A 31 -8.25 -6.91 -11.23
C ASP A 31 -7.85 -7.22 -9.79
N LEU A 32 -7.68 -8.51 -9.46
CA LEU A 32 -7.25 -8.92 -8.12
C LEU A 32 -5.83 -8.46 -7.82
N ALA A 33 -4.90 -8.63 -8.77
CA ALA A 33 -3.52 -8.20 -8.61
C ALA A 33 -3.43 -6.68 -8.39
N GLU A 34 -4.22 -5.90 -9.12
CA GLU A 34 -4.26 -4.44 -8.98
C GLU A 34 -4.87 -3.99 -7.64
N ARG A 35 -5.95 -4.65 -7.19
CA ARG A 35 -6.53 -4.43 -5.85
C ARG A 35 -5.53 -4.74 -4.73
N LEU A 36 -4.73 -5.80 -4.87
CA LEU A 36 -3.70 -6.15 -3.90
C LEU A 36 -2.55 -5.14 -3.88
N ARG A 37 -2.11 -4.66 -5.06
CA ARG A 37 -1.07 -3.62 -5.16
C ARG A 37 -1.49 -2.33 -4.47
N HIS A 38 -2.71 -1.84 -4.72
CA HIS A 38 -3.21 -0.63 -4.09
C HIS A 38 -3.26 -0.71 -2.55
N ARG A 39 -3.64 -1.87 -1.99
CA ARG A 39 -3.64 -2.07 -0.54
C ARG A 39 -2.22 -2.06 0.05
N ASN A 40 -1.27 -2.66 -0.67
CA ASN A 40 0.10 -2.78 -0.20
C ASN A 40 0.82 -1.42 -0.10
N GLU A 41 0.56 -0.49 -1.03
CA GLU A 41 1.16 0.86 -1.01
C GLU A 41 0.78 1.62 0.27
N TRP A 42 -0.49 1.56 0.68
CA TRP A 42 -0.95 2.19 1.92
C TRP A 42 -0.37 1.55 3.18
N GLN A 43 -0.29 0.22 3.20
CA GLN A 43 0.33 -0.50 4.31
C GLN A 43 1.81 -0.14 4.45
N THR A 44 2.52 -0.02 3.33
CA THR A 44 3.93 0.38 3.30
C THR A 44 4.12 1.80 3.84
N LEU A 45 3.26 2.75 3.44
CA LEU A 45 3.30 4.12 3.94
C LEU A 45 3.07 4.17 5.46
N GLN A 46 2.06 3.45 5.96
CA GLN A 46 1.75 3.38 7.39
C GLN A 46 2.91 2.76 8.18
N GLN A 47 3.48 1.67 7.69
CA GLN A 47 4.63 1.01 8.32
C GLN A 47 5.84 1.94 8.37
N ARG A 48 6.10 2.72 7.31
CA ARG A 48 7.22 3.67 7.27
C ARG A 48 7.06 4.79 8.28
N ILE A 49 5.87 5.39 8.37
CA ILE A 49 5.58 6.45 9.37
C ILE A 49 5.71 5.91 10.80
N ASN A 50 5.15 4.72 11.08
CA ASN A 50 5.22 4.12 12.40
C ASN A 50 6.64 3.65 12.79
N GLY A 51 7.48 3.31 11.82
CA GLY A 51 8.87 2.88 12.03
C GLY A 51 9.86 4.05 12.16
N PHE A 52 9.51 5.24 11.67
CA PHE A 52 10.41 6.40 11.66
C PHE A 52 10.95 6.83 13.04
N PRO A 53 10.18 6.80 14.16
CA PRO A 53 10.73 7.08 15.49
C PRO A 53 11.99 6.28 15.83
N MET A 54 12.01 5.00 15.44
CA MET A 54 13.16 4.11 15.67
C MET A 54 14.35 4.50 14.79
N GLU A 55 14.12 4.87 13.53
CA GLU A 55 15.16 5.36 12.62
C GLU A 55 15.82 6.64 13.17
N VAL A 56 15.01 7.59 13.65
CA VAL A 56 15.49 8.82 14.29
C VAL A 56 16.33 8.50 15.53
N GLN A 57 15.88 7.59 16.38
CA GLN A 57 16.61 7.18 17.58
C GLN A 57 18.00 6.62 17.25
N LEU A 58 18.12 5.82 16.19
CA LEU A 58 19.40 5.24 15.77
C LEU A 58 20.37 6.32 15.23
N THR A 59 19.83 7.36 14.60
CA THR A 59 20.65 8.47 14.07
C THR A 59 21.07 9.46 15.16
N GLY A 60 20.30 9.58 16.24
CA GLY A 60 20.57 10.52 17.34
C GLY A 60 20.44 12.00 16.98
N HIS A 61 19.82 12.34 15.84
CA HIS A 61 19.61 13.71 15.39
C HIS A 61 18.12 14.04 15.36
N PRO A 62 17.70 15.28 15.68
CA PRO A 62 16.31 15.67 15.53
C PRO A 62 15.96 15.70 14.04
N MET A 63 14.80 15.15 13.68
CA MET A 63 14.32 15.11 12.30
C MET A 63 12.87 15.58 12.22
N THR A 64 12.46 16.00 11.02
CA THR A 64 11.06 16.30 10.71
C THR A 64 10.49 15.27 9.74
N LEU A 65 9.17 15.05 9.78
CA LEU A 65 8.52 14.08 8.87
C LEU A 65 8.76 14.41 7.39
N HIS A 66 8.99 15.69 7.05
CA HIS A 66 9.21 16.14 5.68
C HIS A 66 10.61 15.78 5.14
N GLU A 67 11.58 15.50 6.02
CA GLU A 67 12.93 15.08 5.64
C GLU A 67 13.01 13.59 5.29
N MET A 68 12.01 12.81 5.69
CA MET A 68 11.96 11.38 5.38
C MET A 68 11.52 11.16 3.92
N PRO A 69 12.21 10.29 3.16
CA PRO A 69 11.75 9.89 1.82
C PRO A 69 10.49 9.02 1.93
N LEU A 70 9.32 9.63 1.70
CA LEU A 70 8.03 8.95 1.67
C LEU A 70 7.60 8.68 0.22
N THR A 71 7.27 7.43 -0.10
CA THR A 71 6.63 7.05 -1.36
C THR A 71 5.12 7.08 -1.19
N LEU A 72 4.46 8.03 -1.85
CA LEU A 72 3.00 8.17 -1.83
C LEU A 72 2.38 7.44 -3.04
N PRO A 73 1.18 6.85 -2.89
CA PRO A 73 0.43 6.30 -4.02
C PRO A 73 0.16 7.35 -5.09
N ALA A 74 0.00 6.93 -6.34
CA ALA A 74 -0.21 7.85 -7.46
C ALA A 74 -1.41 8.79 -7.23
N GLY A 75 -1.19 10.09 -7.42
CA GLY A 75 -2.21 11.14 -7.24
C GLY A 75 -2.43 11.60 -5.79
N TRP A 76 -1.69 11.05 -4.82
CA TRP A 76 -1.79 11.46 -3.42
C TRP A 76 -0.68 12.41 -3.00
N GLN A 77 -1.04 13.39 -2.17
CA GLN A 77 -0.11 14.32 -1.53
C GLN A 77 -0.31 14.28 -0.02
N LEU A 78 0.78 14.47 0.71
CA LEU A 78 0.77 14.55 2.16
C LEU A 78 1.18 15.96 2.58
N LYS A 79 0.26 16.66 3.27
CA LYS A 79 0.53 17.96 3.88
C LYS A 79 0.44 17.85 5.39
N THR A 80 1.23 18.65 6.08
CA THR A 80 1.18 18.78 7.53
C THR A 80 0.84 20.23 7.88
N GLU A 81 -0.12 20.44 8.78
CA GLU A 81 -0.47 21.81 9.21
C GLU A 81 0.68 22.45 10.00
N ARG A 82 1.43 21.63 10.73
CA ARG A 82 2.64 21.99 11.45
C ARG A 82 3.71 20.91 11.24
N PRO A 83 5.00 21.26 11.25
CA PRO A 83 6.06 20.27 11.13
C PRO A 83 5.98 19.24 12.27
N VAL A 84 5.77 17.97 11.92
CA VAL A 84 5.84 16.87 12.87
C VAL A 84 7.31 16.63 13.19
N ARG A 85 7.69 16.88 14.44
CA ARG A 85 9.08 16.81 14.90
C ARG A 85 9.34 15.54 15.71
N TYR A 86 10.50 14.96 15.45
CA TYR A 86 11.06 13.82 16.16
C TYR A 86 12.32 14.26 16.87
N LEU A 87 12.43 13.92 18.15
CA LEU A 87 13.57 14.24 19.00
C LEU A 87 14.69 13.18 18.84
N PRO A 88 15.95 13.50 19.17
CA PRO A 88 17.09 12.58 19.07
C PRO A 88 16.91 11.22 19.76
N ASN A 89 16.08 11.18 20.79
CA ASN A 89 15.78 9.96 21.56
C ASN A 89 14.65 9.12 20.93
N GLY A 90 14.17 9.47 19.74
CA GLY A 90 13.06 8.81 19.04
C GLY A 90 11.67 9.29 19.46
N VAL A 91 11.55 10.23 20.40
CA VAL A 91 10.22 10.74 20.82
C VAL A 91 9.64 11.63 19.72
N CYS A 92 8.45 11.29 19.27
CA CYS A 92 7.67 12.12 18.38
C CYS A 92 6.74 13.06 19.16
N LEU A 93 6.72 14.35 18.77
CA LEU A 93 5.88 15.37 19.41
C LEU A 93 4.42 15.36 18.91
N GLY A 94 4.09 14.47 17.98
CA GLY A 94 2.74 14.36 17.42
C GLY A 94 2.43 15.41 16.36
N GLY A 95 1.24 15.30 15.78
CA GLY A 95 0.71 16.27 14.82
C GLY A 95 -0.42 15.73 13.99
N GLN A 96 -0.83 16.48 12.97
CA GLN A 96 -1.87 16.08 12.03
C GLN A 96 -1.34 16.05 10.60
N LEU A 97 -1.63 14.94 9.92
CA LEU A 97 -1.37 14.77 8.50
C LEU A 97 -2.67 14.93 7.74
N GLN A 98 -2.62 15.63 6.63
CA GLN A 98 -3.68 15.72 5.65
C GLN A 98 -3.23 14.98 4.40
N LEU A 99 -3.99 13.97 4.01
CA LEU A 99 -3.85 13.30 2.72
C LEU A 99 -4.81 13.93 1.73
N LEU A 100 -4.24 14.45 0.65
CA LEU A 100 -4.96 15.09 -0.44
C LEU A 100 -4.90 14.21 -1.68
N GLN A 101 -5.98 14.20 -2.45
CA GLN A 101 -6.01 13.62 -3.79
C GLN A 101 -6.35 14.76 -4.75
N GLY A 102 -5.34 15.26 -5.47
CA GLY A 102 -5.41 16.60 -6.06
C GLY A 102 -5.41 17.68 -4.97
N ASP A 103 -6.38 18.59 -4.99
CA ASP A 103 -6.53 19.68 -3.99
C ASP A 103 -7.54 19.37 -2.88
N GLU A 104 -8.25 18.25 -2.96
CA GLU A 104 -9.26 17.88 -1.97
C GLU A 104 -8.65 17.07 -0.82
N VAL A 105 -8.86 17.50 0.41
CA VAL A 105 -8.45 16.76 1.61
C VAL A 105 -9.36 15.55 1.78
N LYS A 106 -8.88 14.36 1.39
CA LYS A 106 -9.62 13.11 1.52
C LYS A 106 -9.56 12.52 2.92
N ARG A 107 -8.47 12.75 3.65
CA ARG A 107 -8.28 12.17 4.99
C ARG A 107 -7.41 13.04 5.89
N ARG A 108 -7.76 13.07 7.17
CA ARG A 108 -6.92 13.59 8.25
C ARG A 108 -6.48 12.44 9.15
N ILE A 109 -5.22 12.43 9.52
CA ILE A 109 -4.61 11.41 10.38
C ILE A 109 -4.01 12.13 11.57
N ALA A 110 -4.35 11.66 12.77
CA ALA A 110 -3.67 12.10 13.97
C ALA A 110 -2.45 11.20 14.20
N LEU A 111 -1.31 11.83 14.46
CA LEU A 111 -0.12 11.15 14.97
C LEU A 111 -0.04 11.41 16.47
N THR A 112 -0.30 10.38 17.26
CA THR A 112 -0.32 10.48 18.72
C THR A 112 1.08 10.28 19.30
N PRO A 113 1.59 11.23 20.11
CA PRO A 113 2.81 11.04 20.89
C PRO A 113 2.71 9.80 21.80
N PRO A 114 3.83 9.16 22.19
CA PRO A 114 5.22 9.54 21.87
C PRO A 114 5.79 8.85 20.63
N TYR A 115 5.05 7.92 20.01
CA TYR A 115 5.55 7.12 18.88
C TYR A 115 4.98 7.55 17.54
N CYS A 116 4.11 8.56 17.50
CA CYS A 116 3.40 8.98 16.29
C CYS A 116 2.76 7.80 15.57
N GLN A 117 2.07 6.96 16.34
CA GLN A 117 1.26 5.91 15.76
C GLN A 117 0.20 6.56 14.89
N TRP A 118 0.10 6.08 13.66
CA TRP A 118 -0.96 6.48 12.76
C TRP A 118 -2.31 6.08 13.36
N GLU A 119 -3.08 7.06 13.83
CA GLU A 119 -4.38 6.85 14.42
C GLU A 119 -5.45 7.47 13.50
N GLY A 120 -6.19 6.60 12.81
CA GLY A 120 -7.21 6.98 11.85
C GLY A 120 -7.69 5.76 11.08
N ARG A 121 -9.00 5.57 10.96
CA ARG A 121 -9.58 4.42 10.26
C ARG A 121 -9.06 4.37 8.82
N ALA A 122 -8.26 3.36 8.51
CA ALA A 122 -7.99 2.93 7.13
C ALA A 122 -9.31 2.48 6.50
N TRP A 123 -9.44 2.69 5.18
CA TRP A 123 -10.63 2.26 4.44
C TRP A 123 -10.63 0.73 4.35
#